data_AF-A0A2V7VRC3-F1
#
_entry.id   AF-A0A2V7VRC3-F1
#
_cell.length_a   1.000
_cell.length_b   1.000
_cell.length_c   1.000
_cell.angle_alpha   90.00
_cell.angle_beta   90.00
_cell.angle_gamma   90.00
#
_symmetry.space_group_name_H-M   'P 1'
#
loop_
_entity.id
_entity.type
_entity.pdbx_description
1 polymer ?
#
loop_
_entity_poly.entity_id
_entity_poly.type
_entity_poly.pdbx_seq_one_letter_code
_entity_poly.pdbx_strand_id
1 'polypeptide(L)' 'VDIPLPAADAKGEIRYAGAVPTQTFQDAPYALRLVARQGGAVVTEEASFTMTAQAEKPRLRVPGQD' A
#
# COMPACT_ATOMS: atom_id res chain seq x y z
N VAL A 1 -8.79 10.72 8.26
CA VAL A 1 -9.20 10.91 6.85
C VAL A 1 -10.06 9.74 6.51
N ASP A 2 -11.33 9.99 6.20
CA ASP A 2 -12.23 8.93 5.75
C ASP A 2 -12.03 8.73 4.25
N ILE A 3 -11.75 7.49 3.86
CA ILE A 3 -11.52 7.11 2.48
C ILE A 3 -12.85 6.58 1.93
N PRO A 4 -13.44 7.20 0.88
CA PRO A 4 -14.63 6.66 0.26
C PRO A 4 -14.28 5.31 -0.38
N LEU A 5 -14.84 4.23 0.16
CA LEU A 5 -14.64 2.89 -0.37
C LEU A 5 -15.58 2.67 -1.58
N PRO A 6 -15.10 2.02 -2.64
CA PRO A 6 -15.97 1.59 -3.73
C PRO A 6 -16.98 0.54 -3.23
N ALA A 7 -18.06 0.38 -3.98
CA ALA A 7 -19.04 -0.67 -3.71
C ALA A 7 -18.37 -2.06 -3.77
N ALA A 8 -18.87 -2.97 -2.95
CA ALA A 8 -18.47 -4.36 -3.00
C ALA A 8 -18.88 -5.01 -4.34
N ASP A 9 -18.09 -5.96 -4.82
CA ASP A 9 -18.43 -6.75 -6.00
C ASP A 9 -19.50 -7.81 -5.68
N ALA A 10 -19.85 -8.63 -6.68
CA ALA A 10 -20.88 -9.68 -6.54
C ALA A 10 -20.53 -10.77 -5.50
N LYS A 11 -19.27 -10.85 -5.05
CA LYS A 11 -18.82 -11.76 -3.99
C LYS A 11 -18.78 -11.08 -2.61
N GLY A 12 -19.09 -9.78 -2.54
CA GLY A 12 -18.96 -8.98 -1.33
C GLY A 12 -17.53 -8.47 -1.09
N GLU A 13 -16.62 -8.57 -2.06
CA GLU A 13 -15.26 -8.04 -1.93
C GLU A 13 -15.21 -6.54 -2.25
N ILE A 14 -14.59 -5.74 -1.38
CA ILE A 14 -14.25 -4.35 -1.67
C ILE A 14 -12.79 -4.29 -2.11
N ARG A 15 -12.55 -3.83 -3.34
CA ARG A 15 -11.20 -3.65 -3.89
C ARG A 15 -10.84 -2.17 -3.86
N TYR A 16 -9.88 -1.81 -3.02
CA TYR A 16 -9.39 -0.44 -2.89
C TYR A 16 -7.92 -0.35 -3.28
N ALA A 17 -7.58 0.65 -4.09
CA ALA A 17 -6.22 1.03 -4.40
C ALA A 17 -6.02 2.50 -4.03
N GLY A 18 -5.01 2.78 -3.21
CA GLY A 18 -4.63 4.12 -2.80
C GLY A 18 -3.15 4.37 -3.04
N ALA A 19 -2.80 5.63 -3.31
CA ALA A 19 -1.41 6.06 -3.35
C ALA A 19 -1.12 6.87 -2.08
N VAL A 20 0.00 6.55 -1.43
CA VAL A 20 0.53 7.35 -0.31
C VAL A 20 1.79 8.05 -0.82
N PRO A 21 1.89 9.39 -0.72
CA PRO A 21 3.10 10.09 -1.12
C PRO A 21 4.25 9.72 -0.17
N THR A 22 5.25 9.00 -0.67
CA THR A 22 6.36 8.47 0.13
C THR A 22 7.59 9.36 0.17
N GLN A 23 7.60 10.47 -0.57
CA GLN A 23 8.79 11.30 -0.80
C GLN A 23 9.33 11.98 0.47
N THR A 24 8.49 12.21 1.48
CA THR A 24 8.89 12.81 2.75
C THR A 24 9.17 11.77 3.83
N PHE A 25 9.01 10.48 3.52
CA PHE A 25 9.25 9.39 4.48
C PHE A 25 10.75 9.16 4.58
N GLN A 26 11.22 8.89 5.78
CA GLN A 26 12.61 8.54 6.01
C GLN A 26 12.86 7.09 5.63
N ASP A 27 14.13 6.74 5.42
CA ASP A 27 14.56 5.36 5.21
C ASP A 27 14.44 4.60 6.53
N ALA A 28 13.31 3.91 6.71
CA ALA A 28 12.97 3.22 7.94
C ALA A 28 11.94 2.11 7.70
N PRO A 29 11.79 1.16 8.64
CA PRO A 29 10.66 0.24 8.67
C PRO A 29 9.35 1.00 8.97
N TYR A 30 8.29 0.62 8.27
CA TYR A 30 6.92 1.12 8.46
C TYR A 30 5.93 -0.06 8.49
N ALA A 31 4.74 0.22 9.02
CA ALA A 31 3.59 -0.68 8.93
C ALA A 31 2.42 0.05 8.27
N LEU A 32 1.79 -0.61 7.30
CA LEU A 32 0.53 -0.19 6.73
C LEU A 32 -0.59 -0.87 7.49
N ARG A 33 -1.42 -0.09 8.19
CA ARG A 33 -2.57 -0.59 8.95
C ARG A 33 -3.88 -0.23 8.26
N LEU A 34 -4.65 -1.23 7.87
CA LEU A 34 -6.01 -1.08 7.37
C LEU A 34 -7.00 -1.29 8.51
N VAL A 35 -7.86 -0.31 8.77
CA VAL A 35 -8.92 -0.40 9.78
C VAL A 35 -10.27 -0.23 9.10
N ALA A 36 -11.02 -1.32 9.03
CA ALA A 36 -12.39 -1.30 8.52
C ALA A 36 -13.38 -1.20 9.69
N ARG A 37 -14.33 -0.29 9.58
CA ARG A 37 -15.42 -0.12 10.56
C ARG A 37 -16.74 -0.24 9.82
N GLN A 38 -17.62 -1.13 10.27
CA GLN A 38 -18.95 -1.30 9.70
C GLN A 38 -19.96 -1.50 10.84
N GLY A 39 -20.86 -0.53 11.02
CA GLY A 39 -21.73 -0.48 12.19
C GLY A 39 -20.90 -0.46 13.48
N GLY A 40 -21.06 -1.49 14.33
CA GLY A 40 -20.28 -1.67 15.57
C GLY A 40 -19.06 -2.59 15.44
N ALA A 41 -18.84 -3.23 14.29
CA ALA A 41 -17.71 -4.13 14.07
C ALA A 41 -16.46 -3.36 13.61
N VAL A 42 -15.30 -3.76 14.15
CA VAL A 42 -13.99 -3.24 13.74
C VAL A 42 -13.09 -4.42 13.36
N VAL A 43 -12.55 -4.38 12.15
CA VAL A 43 -11.54 -5.32 11.66
C VAL A 43 -10.26 -4.54 11.37
N THR A 44 -9.13 -5.11 11.74
CA THR A 44 -7.81 -4.51 11.51
C THR A 44 -6.90 -5.52 10.85
N GLU A 45 -6.21 -5.10 9.79
CA GLU A 45 -5.07 -5.81 9.21
C GLU A 45 -3.84 -4.91 9.18
N GLU A 46 -2.66 -5.53 9.27
CA GLU A 46 -1.38 -4.83 9.26
C GLU A 46 -0.37 -5.56 8.38
N ALA A 47 0.36 -4.79 7.58
CA ALA A 47 1.44 -5.28 6.73
C ALA A 47 2.70 -4.43 6.93
N SER A 48 3.81 -5.07 7.28
CA SER A 48 5.11 -4.41 7.47
C SER A 48 5.88 -4.29 6.16
N PHE A 49 6.53 -3.16 5.96
CA PHE A 49 7.40 -2.91 4.81
C PHE A 49 8.54 -1.95 5.20
N THR A 50 9.59 -1.88 4.39
CA THR A 50 10.70 -0.94 4.60
C THR A 50 10.67 0.12 3.52
N MET A 51 10.70 1.39 3.92
CA MET A 51 10.92 2.50 2.99
C MET A 51 12.42 2.64 2.73
N THR A 52 12.79 2.78 1.47
CA THR A 52 14.17 3.08 1.06
C THR A 52 14.15 4.29 0.14
N ALA A 53 15.13 5.18 0.28
CA ALA A 53 15.29 6.34 -0.58
C ALA A 53 15.62 5.80 -1.97
N GLN A 54 14.64 5.82 -2.86
CA GLN A 54 14.83 5.37 -4.23
C GLN A 54 15.61 6.45 -4.99
N ALA A 55 16.92 6.47 -4.81
CA ALA A 55 17.85 7.27 -5.60
C ALA A 55 18.56 6.39 -6.64
N GLU A 56 17.83 5.56 -7.40
CA GLU A 56 18.41 5.02 -8.62
C GLU A 56 17.36 4.81 -9.70
N LYS A 57 17.63 5.39 -10.87
CA LYS A 57 16.90 5.11 -12.12
C LYS A 57 16.69 3.60 -12.25
N PRO A 58 15.48 3.11 -12.54
CA PRO A 58 15.27 1.70 -12.80
C PRO A 58 16.20 1.25 -13.94
N ARG A 59 17.19 0.42 -13.62
CA ARG A 59 18.08 -0.18 -14.62
C ARG A 59 17.40 -1.43 -15.17
N LEU A 60 17.00 -1.39 -16.43
CA LEU A 60 16.61 -2.58 -17.16
C LEU A 60 17.87 -3.43 -17.36
N ARG A 61 17.98 -4.59 -16.71
CA ARG A 61 18.99 -5.59 -17.08
C ARG A 61 18.52 -6.27 -18.37
N VAL A 62 19.18 -5.96 -19.49
CA VAL A 62 19.02 -6.74 -20.72
C VAL A 62 19.87 -8.01 -20.58
N PRO A 63 19.32 -9.22 -20.67
CA PRO A 63 20.11 -10.45 -20.64
C PRO A 63 21.01 -10.54 -21.88
N GLY A 64 22.34 -10.67 -21.68
CA GLY A 64 23.28 -11.11 -22.72
C GLY A 64 24.17 -10.06 -23.39
N GLN A 65 24.97 -9.30 -22.63
CA GLN A 65 26.21 -8.71 -23.16
C GLN A 65 27.39 -9.12 -22.29
N ASP A 66 28.10 -10.15 -22.73
CA ASP A 66 29.55 -10.37 -22.56
C ASP A 66 30.13 -10.63 -23.95
#